data_AF-A0A7X4IV94-F1
#
_entry.id   AF-A0A7X4IV94-F1
#
_cell.length_a   1.000
_cell.length_b   1.000
_cell.length_c   1.000
_cell.angle_alpha   90.00
_cell.angle_beta   90.00
_cell.angle_gamma   90.00
#
_symmetry.space_group_name_H-M   'P 1'
#
loop_
_entity.id
_entity.type
_entity.pdbx_description
1 polymer ?
#
loop_
_entity_poly.entity_id
_entity_poly.type
_entity_poly.pdbx_seq_one_letter_code
_entity_poly.pdbx_strand_id
1 'polypeptide(L)' 'GEAAVAVAWLLAHPAGILPVMGSNRIDRIRMFGDALKVDMDRESWFELYASATGADVP' A
#
# COMPACT_ATOMS: atom_id res chain seq x y z
N GLY A 1 -6.92 -8.20 1.20
CA GLY A 1 -7.70 -7.76 0.03
C GLY A 1 -6.91 -6.71 -0.74
N GLU A 2 -7.16 -6.52 -2.03
CA GLU A 2 -6.36 -5.66 -2.92
C GLU A 2 -6.16 -4.23 -2.38
N ALA A 3 -7.23 -3.63 -1.82
CA ALA A 3 -7.14 -2.30 -1.21
C ALA A 3 -6.18 -2.21 -0.02
N ALA A 4 -6.04 -3.29 0.76
CA ALA A 4 -5.10 -3.33 1.89
C ALA A 4 -3.65 -3.36 1.40
N VAL A 5 -3.37 -4.06 0.28
CA VAL A 5 -2.04 -4.12 -0.34
C VAL A 5 -1.66 -2.75 -0.89
N ALA A 6 -2.58 -2.05 -1.56
CA ALA A 6 -2.32 -0.70 -2.06
C ALA A 6 -1.97 0.30 -0.94
N VAL A 7 -2.71 0.27 0.17
CA VAL A 7 -2.43 1.15 1.32
C VAL A 7 -1.12 0.75 2.01
N ALA A 8 -0.84 -0.55 2.17
CA ALA A 8 0.41 -1.04 2.73
C ALA A 8 1.63 -0.61 1.90
N TRP A 9 1.51 -0.66 0.56
CA TRP A 9 2.56 -0.18 -0.34
C TRP A 9 2.83 1.32 -0.18
N LEU A 10 1.80 2.15 0.01
CA LEU A 10 1.99 3.58 0.32
C LEU A 10 2.65 3.80 1.68
N LEU A 11 2.22 3.08 2.71
CA LEU A 11 2.77 3.19 4.07
C LEU A 11 4.25 2.73 4.14
N ALA A 12 4.64 1.76 3.33
CA ALA A 12 6.01 1.25 3.23
C ALA A 12 6.93 2.14 2.37
N HIS A 13 6.40 3.20 1.75
CA HIS A 13 7.19 4.07 0.89
C HIS A 13 8.35 4.72 1.67
N PRO A 14 9.60 4.77 1.13
CA PRO A 14 10.78 5.29 1.84
C PRO A 14 10.65 6.73 2.35
N ALA A 15 9.87 7.56 1.66
CA ALA A 15 9.56 8.93 2.08
C ALA A 15 8.57 9.06 3.25
N GLY A 16 8.06 7.95 3.81
CA GLY A 16 7.15 7.96 4.96
C GLY A 16 5.77 8.56 4.64
N ILE A 17 5.14 8.11 3.55
CA ILE A 17 3.85 8.62 3.10
C ILE A 17 2.74 8.22 4.10
N LEU A 18 1.92 9.19 4.50
CA LEU A 18 0.71 8.96 5.28
C LEU A 18 -0.55 9.25 4.42
N PRO A 19 -1.23 8.23 3.89
CA PRO A 19 -2.38 8.43 3.02
C PRO A 19 -3.63 8.92 3.78
N VAL A 20 -4.33 9.89 3.22
CA VAL A 20 -5.63 10.36 3.73
C VAL A 20 -6.74 9.49 3.14
N MET A 21 -7.46 8.76 3.99
CA MET A 21 -8.47 7.78 3.54
C MET A 21 -9.87 8.37 3.47
N GLY A 22 -10.45 8.43 2.26
CA GLY A 22 -11.84 8.82 2.04
C GLY A 22 -12.82 7.65 2.07
N SER A 23 -13.84 7.72 2.94
CA SER A 23 -14.96 6.77 2.95
C SER A 23 -16.18 7.33 3.69
N ASN A 24 -17.38 7.09 3.17
CA ASN A 24 -18.66 7.31 3.87
C ASN A 24 -19.25 6.00 4.44
N ARG A 25 -18.49 4.90 4.35
CA ARG A 25 -18.89 3.55 4.74
C ARG A 25 -18.07 3.08 5.94
N ILE A 26 -18.74 2.80 7.07
CA ILE A 26 -18.09 2.42 8.34
C ILE A 26 -17.36 1.08 8.22
N ASP A 27 -17.92 0.12 7.50
CA ASP A 27 -17.28 -1.17 7.22
C ASP A 27 -15.91 -0.99 6.54
N ARG A 28 -15.83 -0.11 5.53
CA ARG A 28 -14.54 0.20 4.87
C ARG A 28 -13.55 0.90 5.78
N ILE A 29 -14.02 1.80 6.66
CA ILE A 29 -13.16 2.47 7.64
C ILE A 29 -12.48 1.43 8.54
N ARG A 30 -13.24 0.42 9.01
CA ARG A 30 -12.68 -0.67 9.83
C ARG A 30 -11.66 -1.51 9.07
N MET A 31 -11.86 -1.71 7.77
CA MET A 31 -10.97 -2.51 6.93
C MET A 31 -9.64 -1.81 6.60
N PHE A 32 -9.50 -0.48 6.78
CA PHE A 32 -8.21 0.18 6.52
C PHE A 32 -7.09 -0.34 7.41
N GLY A 33 -7.41 -0.80 8.62
CA GLY A 33 -6.44 -1.45 9.50
C GLY A 33 -5.85 -2.74 8.95
N ASP A 34 -6.49 -3.39 7.96
CA ASP A 34 -5.95 -4.60 7.35
C ASP A 34 -4.64 -4.34 6.58
N ALA A 35 -4.39 -3.09 6.15
CA ALA A 35 -3.13 -2.70 5.53
C ALA A 35 -1.94 -2.89 6.48
N LEU A 36 -2.13 -2.72 7.79
CA LEU A 36 -1.08 -2.91 8.80
C LEU A 36 -0.73 -4.37 9.06
N LYS A 37 -1.51 -5.30 8.51
CA LYS A 37 -1.26 -6.75 8.59
C LYS A 37 -0.46 -7.27 7.40
N VAL A 38 -0.27 -6.43 6.37
CA VAL A 38 0.52 -6.78 5.19
C VAL A 38 1.98 -6.48 5.53
N ASP A 39 2.79 -7.54 5.57
CA ASP A 39 4.24 -7.39 5.62
C ASP A 39 4.74 -7.03 4.22
N MET A 40 5.24 -5.81 4.07
CA MET A 40 5.72 -5.27 2.79
C MET A 40 7.20 -4.95 2.96
N ASP A 41 8.04 -5.90 2.56
CA ASP A 41 9.47 -5.66 2.53
C ASP A 41 9.87 -4.79 1.33
N ARG A 42 11.13 -4.38 1.34
CA ARG A 42 11.67 -3.47 0.34
C ARG A 42 11.75 -4.08 -1.06
N GLU A 43 11.98 -5.38 -1.17
CA GLU A 43 12.05 -6.09 -2.44
C GLU A 43 10.67 -6.13 -3.10
N SER A 44 9.67 -6.62 -2.36
CA SER A 44 8.26 -6.66 -2.77
C SER A 44 7.73 -5.27 -3.16
N TRP A 45 8.15 -4.24 -2.43
CA TRP A 45 7.78 -2.86 -2.74
C TRP A 45 8.27 -2.42 -4.12
N PHE A 46 9.52 -2.75 -4.45
CA PHE A 46 10.15 -2.43 -5.73
C PHE A 46 9.61 -3.29 -6.88
N GLU A 47 9.30 -4.56 -6.64
CA GLU A 47 8.61 -5.41 -7.63
C GLU A 47 7.24 -4.83 -8.01
N LEU A 48 6.45 -4.39 -7.02
CA LEU A 48 5.18 -3.71 -7.25
C LEU A 48 5.37 -2.38 -7.99
N TYR A 49 6.43 -1.64 -7.68
CA TYR A 49 6.76 -0.40 -8.40
C TYR A 49 7.13 -0.66 -9.87
N ALA A 50 7.97 -1.66 -10.14
CA ALA A 50 8.39 -2.02 -11.49
C ALA A 50 7.21 -2.50 -12.33
N SER A 51 6.36 -3.36 -11.75
CA SER A 51 5.14 -3.83 -12.43
C SER A 51 4.15 -2.69 -12.71
N ALA A 52 4.03 -1.70 -11.82
CA ALA A 52 3.14 -0.55 -12.02
C ALA A 52 3.67 0.47 -13.04
N THR A 53 5.00 0.64 -13.13
CA THR A 53 5.64 1.60 -14.03
C THR A 53 6.03 1.00 -15.39
N GLY A 54 6.05 -0.33 -15.50
CA GLY A 54 6.47 -1.05 -16.70
C GLY A 54 7.97 -0.94 -17.00
N ALA A 55 8.77 -0.51 -16.03
CA ALA A 55 10.20 -0.33 -16.15
C ALA A 55 10.92 -1.02 -14.98
N ASP A 56 12.09 -1.60 -15.26
CA ASP A 56 12.94 -2.15 -14.21
C ASP A 56 13.39 -1.04 -13.24
N VAL A 57 13.54 -1.41 -11.97
CA VAL A 57 14.03 -0.50 -10.94
C VAL A 57 15.51 -0.19 -11.22
N PRO A 58 15.94 1.09 -11.22
CA PRO A 58 17.34 1.48 -11.43
C PRO A 58 18.32 0.97 -10.36
#